data_AF-A0A139X417-F1
#
_entry.id   AF-A0A139X417-F1
#
_cell.length_a   1.000
_cell.length_b   1.000
_cell.length_c   1.000
_cell.angle_alpha   90.00
_cell.angle_beta   90.00
_cell.angle_gamma   90.00
#
_symmetry.space_group_name_H-M   'P 1'
#
loop_
_entity.id
_entity.type
_entity.pdbx_description
1 polymer ?
#
loop_
_entity_poly.entity_id
_entity_poly.type
_entity_poly.pdbx_seq_one_letter_code
_entity_poly.pdbx_strand_id
1 'polypeptide(L)' 'MTEQMPNDAPSPEAQEVAEKFSTGIENFQWRGDYFKFCEVLGLTPDDYAESHYQRFIELADALSHFRVEELAKILDAFK' A
#
# COMPACT_ATOMS: atom_id res chain seq x y z
N MET A 1 19.59 5.11 -30.47
CA MET A 1 18.19 5.55 -30.35
C MET A 1 17.83 5.43 -28.89
N THR A 2 17.77 6.53 -28.16
CA THR A 2 17.25 6.55 -26.79
C THR A 2 15.74 6.66 -26.89
N GLU A 3 15.05 5.55 -26.69
CA GLU A 3 13.61 5.57 -26.45
C GLU A 3 13.39 6.34 -25.14
N GLN A 4 12.94 7.58 -25.26
CA GLN A 4 12.39 8.32 -24.13
C GLN A 4 11.09 7.60 -23.75
N MET A 5 11.13 6.84 -22.66
CA MET A 5 9.92 6.48 -21.93
C MET A 5 9.14 7.79 -21.69
N PRO A 6 7.83 7.84 -21.98
CA PRO A 6 7.06 9.05 -21.76
C PRO A 6 7.23 9.44 -20.29
N ASN A 7 7.79 10.63 -20.08
CA ASN A 7 7.98 11.23 -18.77
C ASN A 7 6.64 11.83 -18.34
N ASP A 8 5.57 11.03 -18.39
CA ASP A 8 4.28 11.40 -17.88
C ASP A 8 4.37 11.35 -16.36
N ALA A 9 4.58 12.53 -15.77
CA ALA A 9 4.41 12.71 -14.35
C ALA A 9 3.00 12.21 -13.97
N PRO A 10 2.86 11.50 -12.84
CA PRO A 10 1.56 11.01 -12.42
C PRO A 10 0.60 12.18 -12.21
N SER A 11 -0.69 11.93 -12.44
CA SER A 11 -1.76 12.85 -12.18
C SER A 11 -1.73 13.28 -10.70
N PRO A 12 -2.06 14.54 -10.37
CA PRO A 12 -2.07 15.00 -8.98
C PRO A 12 -2.95 14.14 -8.07
N GLU A 13 -4.03 13.59 -8.63
CA GLU A 13 -4.97 12.71 -7.93
C GLU A 13 -4.35 11.34 -7.63
N ALA A 14 -3.63 10.74 -8.58
CA ALA A 14 -2.91 9.50 -8.34
C ALA A 14 -1.76 9.68 -7.34
N GLN A 15 -1.07 10.82 -7.42
CA GLN A 15 -0.03 11.20 -6.46
C GLN A 15 -0.61 11.33 -5.04
N GLU A 16 -1.73 12.04 -4.87
CA GLU A 16 -2.40 12.19 -3.57
C GLU A 16 -2.86 10.83 -3.00
N VAL A 17 -3.41 9.95 -3.85
CA VAL A 17 -3.83 8.61 -3.43
C VAL A 17 -2.62 7.76 -3.03
N ALA A 18 -1.54 7.77 -3.83
CA ALA A 18 -0.32 7.04 -3.52
C ALA A 18 0.33 7.53 -2.21
N GLU A 19 0.36 8.85 -1.99
CA GLU A 19 0.86 9.45 -0.74
C GLU A 19 0.03 9.03 0.46
N LYS A 20 -1.30 9.16 0.40
CA LYS A 20 -2.19 8.73 1.48
C LYS A 20 -2.06 7.24 1.76
N PHE A 21 -1.93 6.42 0.72
CA PHE A 21 -1.86 4.97 0.86
C PHE A 21 -0.52 4.50 1.40
N SER A 22 0.60 5.01 0.86
CA SER A 22 1.95 4.72 1.34
C SER A 22 2.14 5.21 2.78
N THR A 23 1.76 6.47 3.06
CA THR A 23 1.78 7.04 4.42
C THR A 23 0.89 6.23 5.36
N GLY A 24 -0.30 5.81 4.91
CA GLY A 24 -1.20 4.96 5.67
C GLY A 24 -0.51 3.65 6.04
N ILE A 25 -0.04 2.90 5.06
CA ILE A 25 0.59 1.59 5.28
C ILE A 25 1.86 1.66 6.13
N GLU A 26 2.64 2.74 6.01
CA GLU A 26 3.87 2.94 6.80
C GLU A 26 3.59 3.42 8.23
N ASN A 27 2.62 4.32 8.43
CA ASN A 27 2.29 4.88 9.75
C ASN A 27 1.23 4.07 10.50
N PHE A 28 0.53 3.14 9.85
CA PHE A 28 -0.42 2.28 10.52
C PHE A 28 0.34 1.38 11.50
N GLN A 29 0.19 1.67 12.79
CA GLN A 29 0.75 0.94 13.93
C GLN A 29 0.36 -0.56 13.98
N TRP A 30 -0.38 -1.07 13.00
CA TRP A 30 -0.79 -2.47 12.88
C TRP A 30 0.31 -3.41 12.44
N ARG A 31 1.48 -2.95 11.94
CA ARG A 31 2.57 -3.87 11.59
C ARG A 31 3.03 -4.76 12.76
N GLY A 32 2.63 -4.45 13.99
CA GLY A 32 2.84 -5.28 15.18
C GLY A 32 1.61 -5.46 16.07
N ASP A 33 0.41 -5.09 15.63
CA ASP A 33 -0.81 -5.16 16.45
C ASP A 33 -1.92 -5.95 15.77
N TYR A 34 -1.82 -7.27 15.92
CA TYR A 34 -2.80 -8.24 15.43
C TYR A 34 -4.22 -8.01 15.99
N PHE A 35 -4.35 -7.63 17.26
CA PHE A 35 -5.66 -7.41 17.87
C PHE A 35 -6.31 -6.15 17.32
N LYS A 36 -5.53 -5.08 17.10
CA LYS A 36 -6.06 -3.87 16.48
C LYS A 36 -6.43 -4.10 15.01
N PHE A 37 -5.64 -4.90 14.29
CA PHE A 37 -6.00 -5.34 12.94
C PHE A 37 -7.35 -6.08 12.93
N CYS A 38 -7.54 -7.01 13.87
CA CYS A 38 -8.82 -7.72 14.01
C CYS A 38 -9.97 -6.77 14.35
N GLU A 39 -9.78 -5.86 15.31
CA GLU A 39 -10.78 -4.87 15.73
C GLU A 39 -11.27 -4.03 14.54
N VAL A 40 -10.34 -3.49 13.74
CA VAL A 40 -10.69 -2.57 12.65
C VAL A 40 -11.35 -3.29 11.48
N LEU A 41 -10.97 -4.53 11.20
CA LEU A 41 -11.60 -5.33 10.16
C LEU A 41 -12.85 -6.09 10.65
N GLY A 42 -13.21 -5.97 11.93
CA GLY A 42 -14.33 -6.70 12.53
C GLY A 42 -14.13 -8.22 12.53
N LEU A 43 -12.88 -8.67 12.62
CA LEU A 43 -12.51 -10.08 12.64
C LEU A 43 -12.47 -10.62 14.07
N THR A 44 -12.88 -11.88 14.23
CA THR A 44 -12.62 -12.62 15.46
C THR A 44 -11.16 -13.07 15.44
N PRO A 45 -10.39 -12.91 16.53
CA PRO A 45 -9.03 -13.42 16.59
C PRO A 45 -9.01 -14.95 16.53
N ASP A 46 -8.68 -15.49 15.36
CA ASP A 46 -8.62 -16.91 15.05
C ASP A 46 -7.58 -17.18 13.94
N ASP A 47 -7.42 -18.44 13.54
CA ASP A 47 -6.43 -18.85 12.52
C ASP A 47 -6.67 -18.16 11.16
N TYR A 48 -7.92 -17.80 10.83
CA TYR A 48 -8.24 -17.08 9.61
C TYR A 48 -7.74 -15.64 9.69
N ALA A 49 -8.02 -14.95 10.79
CA ALA A 49 -7.56 -13.59 11.01
C ALA A 49 -6.03 -13.51 11.08
N GLU A 50 -5.36 -14.49 11.70
CA GLU A 50 -3.90 -14.56 11.76
C GLU A 50 -3.28 -14.72 10.36
N SER A 51 -3.82 -15.63 9.54
CA SER A 51 -3.37 -15.82 8.15
C SER A 51 -3.55 -14.56 7.31
N HIS A 52 -4.68 -13.86 7.47
CA HIS A 52 -4.92 -12.57 6.83
C HIS A 52 -3.99 -11.47 7.31
N TYR A 53 -3.69 -11.44 8.60
CA TYR A 53 -2.75 -10.49 9.18
C TYR A 53 -1.35 -10.67 8.60
N GLN A 54 -0.84 -11.91 8.50
CA GLN A 54 0.49 -12.16 7.91
C GLN A 54 0.58 -11.67 6.46
N ARG A 55 -0.44 -11.94 5.64
CA ARG A 55 -0.50 -11.42 4.26
C ARG A 55 -0.53 -9.90 4.20
N PHE A 56 -1.21 -9.25 5.14
CA PHE A 56 -1.20 -7.81 5.24
C PHE A 56 0.20 -7.27 5.56
N ILE A 57 0.93 -7.93 6.48
CA ILE A 57 2.32 -7.58 6.78
C ILE A 57 3.22 -7.73 5.54
N GLU A 58 3.11 -8.85 4.81
CA GLU A 58 3.86 -9.08 3.58
C GLU A 58 3.57 -8.03 2.51
N LEU A 59 2.29 -7.68 2.32
CA LEU A 59 1.89 -6.62 1.38
C LEU A 59 2.46 -5.27 1.80
N ALA A 60 2.36 -4.93 3.09
CA ALA A 60 2.89 -3.69 3.61
C ALA A 60 4.39 -3.59 3.35
N ASP A 61 5.14 -4.65 3.66
CA ASP A 61 6.58 -4.73 3.44
C ASP A 61 6.94 -4.57 1.95
N ALA A 62 6.25 -5.30 1.08
CA ALA A 62 6.41 -5.19 -0.37
C ALA A 62 6.19 -3.76 -0.87
N LEU A 63 5.15 -3.08 -0.37
CA LEU A 63 4.83 -1.71 -0.78
C LEU A 63 5.84 -0.68 -0.26
N SER A 64 6.50 -0.91 0.88
CA SER A 64 7.56 -0.01 1.37
C SER A 64 8.83 0.01 0.51
N HIS A 65 8.95 -0.88 -0.48
CA HIS A 65 10.04 -0.83 -1.45
C HIS A 65 9.78 0.12 -2.63
N PHE A 66 8.54 0.57 -2.82
CA PHE A 66 8.19 1.49 -3.90
C PHE A 66 8.23 2.93 -3.40
N ARG A 67 8.74 3.83 -4.24
CA ARG A 67 8.55 5.26 -4.03
C ARG A 67 7.11 5.62 -4.34
N VAL A 68 6.60 6.63 -3.63
CA VAL A 68 5.27 7.21 -3.88
C VAL A 68 5.04 7.52 -5.35
N GLU A 69 6.01 8.13 -6.03
CA GLU A 69 5.91 8.46 -7.47
C GLU A 69 5.72 7.21 -8.35
N GLU A 70 6.38 6.10 -8.00
CA GLU A 70 6.26 4.83 -8.72
C GLU A 70 4.86 4.24 -8.53
N LEU A 71 4.32 4.29 -7.31
CA LEU A 71 2.95 3.86 -7.01
C LEU A 71 1.92 4.74 -7.74
N ALA A 72 2.14 6.04 -7.79
CA ALA A 72 1.25 6.97 -8.48
C ALA A 72 1.20 6.70 -9.99
N LYS A 73 2.35 6.43 -10.62
CA LYS A 73 2.40 6.03 -12.04
C LYS A 73 1.68 4.71 -12.30
N ILE A 74 1.79 3.75 -11.38
CA ILE A 74 1.07 2.48 -11.47
C ILE A 74 -0.44 2.72 -11.42
N LEU A 75 -0.94 3.59 -10.52
CA LEU A 75 -2.36 3.91 -10.41
C LEU A 75 -2.93 4.55 -11.69
N ASP A 76 -2.19 5.45 -12.32
CA ASP A 76 -2.62 6.08 -13.58
C ASP A 76 -2.60 5.12 -14.77
N ALA A 77 -1.72 4.12 -14.77
CA ALA A 77 -1.66 3.13 -15.84
C ALA A 77 -2.95 2.30 -15.97
N PHE A 78 -3.82 2.33 -14.96
CA PHE A 78 -5.12 1.65 -14.94
C PHE A 78 -6.32 2.58 -15.25
N LYS A 79 -6.10 3.89 -15.47
CA LYS A 79 -7.12 4.82 -15.97
C LYS A 79 -7.27 4.71 -17.49
#